data_AF-A0A5C8HMP2-F1
#
_entry.id   AF-A0A5C8HMP2-F1
#
_cell.length_a   1.000
_cell.length_b   1.000
_cell.length_c   1.000
_cell.angle_alpha   90.00
_cell.angle_beta   90.00
_cell.angle_gamma   90.00
#
_symmetry.space_group_name_H-M   'P 1'
#
loop_
_entity.id
_entity.type
_entity.pdbx_description
1 polymer ?
#
loop_
_entity_poly.entity_id
_entity_poly.type
_entity_poly.pdbx_seq_one_letter_code
_entity_poly.pdbx_strand_id
1 'polypeptide(L)'
;MADITDFHLDEDQDPVALVLLPTGQSVSLRWVDEDDNLTTDEARLRELADDALDGLSGEKLESIEEDVVRELTESAFEQSERDVEEEDYRKLAGDMELTGVTVFTDGVVTLEYAAENNYPDLVIYVQLDPDFAVEDLLVE
;
A
#
# COMPACT_ATOMS: atom_id res chain seq x y z
N MET A 1 -1.90 -0.92 16.09
CA MET A 1 -0.43 -0.92 16.11
C MET A 1 0.00 -2.03 15.20
N ALA A 2 0.78 -1.69 14.18
CA ALA A 2 1.31 -2.65 13.24
C ALA A 2 2.46 -3.43 13.91
N ASP A 3 2.52 -4.75 13.75
CA ASP A 3 3.57 -5.57 14.36
C ASP A 3 4.54 -6.08 13.29
N ILE A 4 5.80 -5.69 13.38
CA ILE A 4 6.84 -6.01 12.38
C ILE A 4 7.57 -7.27 12.81
N THR A 5 7.50 -8.30 11.97
CA THR A 5 8.09 -9.62 12.18
C THR A 5 8.93 -10.05 10.99
N ASP A 6 9.69 -11.14 11.13
CA ASP A 6 10.42 -11.78 10.01
C ASP A 6 11.37 -10.84 9.23
N PHE A 7 12.05 -9.93 9.94
CA PHE A 7 13.02 -9.03 9.32
C PHE A 7 14.23 -9.80 8.76
N HIS A 8 14.57 -9.53 7.50
CA HIS A 8 15.76 -10.04 6.83
C HIS A 8 16.22 -9.07 5.73
N LEU A 9 17.39 -9.35 5.16
CA LEU A 9 17.87 -8.66 3.95
C LEU A 9 17.71 -9.61 2.77
N ASP A 10 17.22 -9.11 1.64
CA ASP A 10 17.10 -9.87 0.39
C ASP A 10 18.47 -10.01 -0.32
N GLU A 11 18.50 -10.58 -1.53
CA GLU A 11 19.72 -10.84 -2.31
C GLU A 11 20.49 -9.56 -2.64
N ASP A 12 19.78 -8.44 -2.80
CA ASP A 12 20.32 -7.11 -3.06
C ASP A 12 20.71 -6.34 -1.77
N GLN A 13 20.60 -6.97 -0.61
CA GLN A 13 20.78 -6.37 0.73
C GLN A 13 19.73 -5.34 1.14
N ASP A 14 18.62 -5.28 0.41
CA ASP A 14 17.46 -4.47 0.76
C ASP A 14 16.72 -5.07 1.97
N PRO A 15 16.32 -4.26 2.96
CA PRO A 15 15.59 -4.75 4.11
C PRO A 15 14.15 -5.09 3.75
N VAL A 16 13.74 -6.28 4.14
CA VAL A 16 12.38 -6.81 3.96
C VAL A 16 11.90 -7.39 5.28
N ALA A 17 10.62 -7.18 5.58
CA ALA A 17 9.97 -7.76 6.75
C ALA A 17 8.51 -8.14 6.43
N LEU A 18 7.84 -8.73 7.41
CA LEU A 18 6.40 -8.90 7.40
C LEU A 18 5.77 -7.94 8.41
N VAL A 19 4.71 -7.25 8.01
CA VAL A 19 3.95 -6.38 8.92
C VAL A 19 2.54 -6.92 9.11
N LEU A 20 2.12 -7.09 10.36
CA LEU A 20 0.75 -7.38 10.73
C LEU A 20 -0.03 -6.07 10.84
N LEU A 21 -0.91 -5.83 9.88
CA LEU A 21 -1.76 -4.65 9.82
C LEU A 21 -2.87 -4.70 10.89
N PRO A 22 -3.46 -3.53 11.24
CA PRO A 22 -4.56 -3.45 12.22
C PRO A 22 -5.80 -4.27 11.82
N THR A 23 -5.97 -4.59 10.54
CA THR A 23 -7.02 -5.46 10.01
C THR A 23 -6.78 -6.95 10.30
N GLY A 24 -5.58 -7.30 10.79
CA GLY A 24 -5.17 -8.68 11.06
C GLY A 24 -4.51 -9.38 9.86
N GLN A 25 -4.32 -8.66 8.76
CA GLN A 25 -3.62 -9.16 7.57
C GLN A 25 -2.10 -9.00 7.71
N SER A 26 -1.34 -9.99 7.25
CA SER A 26 0.12 -9.91 7.17
C SER A 26 0.55 -9.64 5.73
N VAL A 27 1.38 -8.64 5.51
CA VAL A 27 1.86 -8.22 4.18
C VAL A 27 3.37 -7.98 4.20
N SER A 28 4.01 -7.97 3.04
CA SER A 28 5.44 -7.62 2.96
C SER A 28 5.65 -6.13 3.29
N LEU A 29 6.68 -5.84 4.07
CA LEU A 29 7.13 -4.50 4.40
C LEU A 29 8.52 -4.29 3.80
N ARG A 30 8.69 -3.20 3.05
CA ARG A 30 9.96 -2.77 2.48
C ARG A 30 10.27 -1.35 2.92
N TRP A 31 11.54 -1.00 2.89
CA TRP A 31 12.00 0.36 3.11
C TRP A 31 12.74 0.86 1.88
N VAL A 32 12.51 2.12 1.54
CA VAL A 32 13.14 2.79 0.39
C VAL A 32 13.69 4.15 0.81
N ASP A 33 14.86 4.48 0.29
CA ASP A 33 15.48 5.80 0.44
C ASP A 33 15.82 6.33 -0.96
N GLU A 34 15.41 7.56 -1.28
CA GLU A 34 15.63 8.14 -2.61
C GLU A 34 17.12 8.35 -2.93
N ASP A 35 17.95 8.54 -1.90
CA ASP A 35 19.40 8.75 -2.02
C ASP A 35 20.20 7.44 -1.92
N ASP A 36 19.54 6.27 -1.88
CA ASP A 36 20.15 4.94 -1.73
C ASP A 36 21.05 4.84 -0.47
N ASN A 37 20.74 5.63 0.56
CA ASN A 37 21.51 5.71 1.81
C ASN A 37 20.74 5.08 2.97
N LEU A 38 19.95 4.06 2.65
CA LEU A 38 19.15 3.33 3.62
C LEU A 38 20.04 2.62 4.64
N THR A 39 19.70 2.75 5.92
CA THR A 39 20.39 2.04 6.99
C THR A 39 19.99 0.57 7.00
N THR A 40 20.92 -0.33 7.33
CA THR A 40 20.63 -1.76 7.56
C THR A 40 20.37 -2.07 9.04
N ASP A 41 20.29 -1.05 9.90
CA ASP A 41 20.05 -1.20 11.33
C ASP A 41 18.56 -1.47 11.58
N GLU A 42 18.22 -2.74 11.85
CA GLU A 42 16.84 -3.22 12.08
C GLU A 42 16.07 -2.35 13.07
N ALA A 43 16.71 -1.91 14.16
CA ALA A 43 16.06 -1.09 15.18
C ALA A 43 15.62 0.27 14.63
N ARG A 44 16.43 0.87 13.76
CA ARG A 44 16.12 2.14 13.09
C ARG A 44 15.01 1.97 12.06
N LEU A 45 15.08 0.92 11.26
CA LEU A 45 14.05 0.63 10.24
C LEU A 45 12.70 0.34 10.88
N ARG A 46 12.68 -0.39 11.99
CA ARG A 46 11.46 -0.60 12.78
C ARG A 46 10.90 0.70 13.34
N GLU A 47 11.75 1.56 13.90
CA GLU A 47 11.33 2.88 14.40
C GLU A 47 10.71 3.72 13.29
N LEU A 48 11.31 3.71 12.10
CA LEU A 48 10.79 4.43 10.93
C LEU A 48 9.43 3.88 10.48
N ALA A 49 9.28 2.56 10.41
CA ALA A 49 8.01 1.95 10.03
C ALA A 49 6.93 2.12 11.10
N ASP A 50 7.29 2.10 12.40
CA ASP A 50 6.35 2.37 13.49
C ASP A 50 5.84 3.81 13.43
N ASP A 51 6.74 4.78 13.17
CA ASP A 51 6.39 6.20 13.01
C ASP A 51 5.54 6.44 11.75
N ALA A 52 5.94 5.90 10.60
CA ALA A 52 5.22 6.07 9.34
C ALA A 52 3.85 5.37 9.32
N LEU A 53 3.69 4.29 10.08
CA LEU A 53 2.41 3.58 10.22
C LEU A 53 1.66 4.00 11.49
N ASP A 54 2.17 4.98 12.25
CA ASP A 54 1.51 5.48 13.45
C ASP A 54 0.20 6.16 13.05
N GLY A 55 -0.90 5.67 13.62
CA GLY A 55 -2.24 6.15 13.27
C GLY A 55 -2.88 5.49 12.07
N LEU A 56 -2.21 4.56 11.37
CA LEU A 56 -2.88 3.66 10.44
C LEU A 56 -3.77 2.70 11.24
N SER A 57 -5.09 2.94 11.18
CA SER A 57 -6.11 2.08 11.79
C SER A 57 -6.82 1.26 10.71
N GLY A 58 -7.56 0.23 11.13
CA GLY A 58 -8.39 -0.53 10.19
C GLY A 58 -9.44 0.36 9.50
N GLU A 59 -10.00 1.34 10.22
CA GLU A 59 -10.95 2.31 9.66
C GLU A 59 -10.30 3.24 8.62
N LYS A 60 -9.05 3.66 8.85
CA LYS A 60 -8.30 4.45 7.86
C LYS A 60 -8.00 3.60 6.63
N LEU A 61 -7.55 2.35 6.81
CA LEU A 61 -7.27 1.45 5.70
C LEU A 61 -8.51 1.22 4.84
N GLU A 62 -9.65 0.92 5.47
CA GLU A 62 -10.93 0.74 4.76
C GLU A 62 -11.31 2.01 3.98
N SER A 63 -11.14 3.20 4.58
CA SER A 63 -11.40 4.47 3.90
C SER A 63 -10.44 4.72 2.72
N ILE A 64 -9.19 4.30 2.81
CA ILE A 64 -8.21 4.40 1.71
C ILE A 64 -8.61 3.45 0.58
N GLU A 65 -8.96 2.20 0.91
CA GLU A 65 -9.42 1.20 -0.05
C GLU A 65 -10.68 1.69 -0.79
N GLU A 66 -11.64 2.30 -0.09
CA GLU A 66 -12.81 2.91 -0.73
C GLU A 66 -12.44 4.04 -1.71
N ASP A 67 -11.47 4.89 -1.36
CA ASP A 67 -11.02 5.98 -2.22
C ASP A 67 -10.29 5.46 -3.47
N VAL A 68 -9.40 4.49 -3.29
CA VAL A 68 -8.64 3.81 -4.36
C VAL A 68 -9.58 3.10 -5.33
N VAL A 69 -10.54 2.32 -4.82
CA VAL A 69 -11.56 1.64 -5.64
C VAL A 69 -12.33 2.67 -6.46
N ARG A 70 -12.71 3.79 -5.85
CA ARG A 70 -13.46 4.83 -6.53
C ARG A 70 -12.64 5.45 -7.66
N GLU A 71 -11.44 5.92 -7.35
CA GLU A 71 -10.53 6.59 -8.30
C GLU A 71 -10.19 5.68 -9.50
N LEU A 72 -9.88 4.41 -9.24
CA LEU A 72 -9.58 3.42 -10.29
C LEU A 72 -10.78 3.13 -11.17
N THR A 73 -11.93 2.92 -10.56
CA THR A 73 -13.16 2.63 -11.31
C THR A 73 -13.52 3.83 -12.16
N GLU A 74 -13.56 5.04 -11.60
CA GLU A 74 -13.89 6.25 -12.34
C GLU A 74 -12.90 6.50 -13.50
N SER A 75 -11.60 6.32 -13.25
CA SER A 75 -10.56 6.44 -14.29
C SER A 75 -10.73 5.43 -15.42
N ALA A 76 -11.05 4.17 -15.11
CA ALA A 76 -11.28 3.12 -16.12
C ALA A 76 -12.49 3.42 -17.02
N PHE A 77 -13.47 4.18 -16.52
CA PHE A 77 -14.66 4.57 -17.25
C PHE A 77 -14.65 6.02 -17.76
N GLU A 78 -13.61 6.82 -17.48
CA GLU A 78 -13.54 8.24 -17.87
C GLU A 78 -13.73 8.44 -19.39
N GLN A 79 -13.20 7.51 -20.19
CA GLN A 79 -13.33 7.53 -21.65
C GLN A 79 -14.48 6.65 -22.18
N SER A 80 -15.28 6.07 -21.29
CA SER A 80 -16.39 5.19 -21.65
C SER A 80 -17.67 6.00 -21.88
N GLU A 81 -18.51 5.51 -22.81
CA GLU A 81 -19.85 6.07 -23.03
C GLU A 81 -20.88 5.56 -22.00
N ARG A 82 -20.46 4.67 -21.08
CA ARG A 82 -21.29 4.09 -20.02
C ARG A 82 -20.95 4.74 -18.68
N ASP A 83 -21.98 5.17 -17.95
CA ASP A 83 -21.84 5.62 -16.56
C ASP A 83 -21.35 4.49 -15.65
N VAL A 84 -20.62 4.85 -14.59
CA VAL A 84 -20.16 3.91 -13.56
C VAL A 84 -21.35 3.47 -12.69
N GLU A 85 -21.50 2.17 -12.47
CA GLU A 85 -22.57 1.59 -11.65
C GLU A 85 -22.01 1.09 -10.30
N GLU A 86 -22.88 0.98 -9.29
CA GLU A 86 -22.51 0.47 -7.96
C GLU A 86 -21.88 -0.93 -8.00
N GLU A 87 -22.26 -1.74 -9.00
CA GLU A 87 -21.69 -3.07 -9.20
C GLU A 87 -20.22 -3.02 -9.66
N ASP A 88 -19.80 -1.97 -10.37
CA ASP A 88 -18.41 -1.82 -10.84
C ASP A 88 -17.48 -1.58 -9.65
N TYR A 89 -17.85 -0.68 -8.74
CA TYR A 89 -17.10 -0.46 -7.49
C TYR A 89 -17.03 -1.74 -6.65
N ARG A 90 -18.14 -2.47 -6.50
CA ARG A 90 -18.15 -3.73 -5.73
C ARG A 90 -17.26 -4.81 -6.34
N LYS A 91 -17.17 -4.87 -7.67
CA LYS A 91 -16.32 -5.83 -8.37
C LYS A 91 -14.85 -5.56 -8.09
N LEU A 92 -14.42 -4.30 -8.16
CA LEU A 92 -13.04 -3.95 -7.86
C LEU A 92 -12.73 -4.10 -6.37
N ALA A 93 -13.59 -3.60 -5.47
CA ALA A 93 -13.42 -3.75 -4.03
C ALA A 93 -13.32 -5.21 -3.58
N GLY A 94 -14.08 -6.11 -4.19
CA GLY A 94 -14.03 -7.54 -3.88
C GLY A 94 -12.84 -8.29 -4.49
N ASP A 95 -12.08 -7.65 -5.37
CA ASP A 95 -10.92 -8.21 -6.07
C ASP A 95 -9.60 -7.67 -5.52
N MET A 96 -9.61 -6.50 -4.89
CA MET A 96 -8.43 -5.89 -4.29
C MET A 96 -7.93 -6.69 -3.08
N GLU A 97 -6.65 -6.99 -3.10
CA GLU A 97 -5.91 -7.60 -1.99
C GLU A 97 -4.63 -6.81 -1.74
N LEU A 98 -4.45 -6.30 -0.52
CA LEU A 98 -3.21 -5.63 -0.13
C LEU A 98 -2.09 -6.66 0.02
N THR A 99 -1.02 -6.52 -0.76
CA THR A 99 0.08 -7.49 -0.82
C THR A 99 1.35 -6.97 -0.17
N GLY A 100 1.55 -5.65 -0.16
CA GLY A 100 2.77 -5.03 0.33
C GLY A 100 2.58 -3.61 0.83
N VAL A 101 3.55 -3.18 1.63
CA VAL A 101 3.71 -1.82 2.15
C VAL A 101 5.16 -1.42 1.97
N THR A 102 5.40 -0.25 1.41
CA THR A 102 6.72 0.34 1.29
C THR A 102 6.75 1.63 2.10
N VAL A 103 7.73 1.76 2.99
CA VAL A 103 7.94 2.95 3.81
C VAL A 103 9.17 3.69 3.33
N PHE A 104 8.99 4.96 2.99
CA PHE A 104 10.08 5.84 2.59
C PHE A 104 10.70 6.50 3.83
N THR A 105 11.99 6.82 3.75
CA THR A 105 12.72 7.48 4.85
C THR A 105 12.20 8.88 5.20
N ASP A 106 11.46 9.53 4.30
CA ASP A 106 10.77 10.80 4.54
C ASP A 106 9.39 10.63 5.22
N GLY A 107 8.96 9.39 5.48
CA GLY A 107 7.67 9.08 6.14
C GLY A 107 6.50 8.87 5.19
N VAL A 108 6.71 9.02 3.87
CA VAL A 108 5.74 8.63 2.84
C VAL A 108 5.53 7.11 2.87
N VAL A 109 4.29 6.67 2.65
CA VAL A 109 3.93 5.26 2.61
C VAL A 109 3.33 4.93 1.25
N THR A 110 3.73 3.81 0.67
CA THR A 110 3.07 3.24 -0.51
C THR A 110 2.44 1.91 -0.17
N LEU A 111 1.17 1.74 -0.51
CA LEU A 111 0.45 0.47 -0.41
C LEU A 111 0.43 -0.22 -1.78
N GLU A 112 0.70 -1.52 -1.81
CA GLU A 112 0.76 -2.35 -3.03
C GLU A 112 -0.44 -3.31 -3.05
N TYR A 113 -1.39 -3.09 -3.95
CA TYR A 113 -2.55 -3.97 -4.11
C TYR A 113 -2.44 -4.82 -5.37
N ALA A 114 -2.94 -6.04 -5.28
CA ALA A 114 -3.22 -6.90 -6.42
C ALA A 114 -4.73 -6.95 -6.66
N ALA A 115 -5.13 -7.04 -7.92
CA ALA A 115 -6.52 -7.18 -8.33
C ALA A 115 -6.58 -8.09 -9.57
N GLU A 116 -6.41 -9.40 -9.39
CA GLU A 116 -6.16 -10.34 -10.49
C GLU A 116 -7.31 -10.42 -11.51
N ASN A 117 -8.56 -10.15 -11.12
CA ASN A 117 -9.67 -10.20 -12.05
C ASN A 117 -9.82 -8.90 -12.87
N ASN A 118 -9.47 -7.75 -12.29
CA ASN A 118 -9.62 -6.44 -12.94
C ASN A 118 -8.32 -5.96 -13.62
N TYR A 119 -7.17 -6.23 -12.99
CA TYR A 119 -5.83 -5.82 -13.39
C TYR A 119 -4.87 -7.04 -13.34
N PRO A 120 -5.05 -8.03 -14.23
CA PRO A 120 -4.23 -9.24 -14.24
C PRO A 120 -2.76 -8.92 -14.53
N ASP A 121 -1.86 -9.54 -13.77
CA ASP A 121 -0.40 -9.36 -13.87
C ASP A 121 0.10 -7.92 -13.60
N LEU A 122 -0.75 -7.04 -13.05
CA LEU A 122 -0.40 -5.65 -12.69
C LEU A 122 -0.45 -5.45 -11.17
N VAL A 123 0.29 -4.47 -10.69
CA VAL A 123 0.29 -4.01 -9.30
C VAL A 123 -0.25 -2.59 -9.24
N ILE A 124 -1.13 -2.34 -8.27
CA ILE A 124 -1.68 -1.04 -7.97
C ILE A 124 -0.86 -0.43 -6.83
N TYR A 125 -0.13 0.64 -7.13
CA TYR A 125 0.64 1.40 -6.15
C TYR A 125 -0.16 2.62 -5.71
N VAL A 126 -0.35 2.75 -4.41
CA VAL A 126 -1.09 3.87 -3.80
C VAL A 126 -0.15 4.61 -2.87
N GLN A 127 0.27 5.81 -3.26
CA GLN A 127 1.10 6.67 -2.43
C GLN A 127 0.23 7.46 -1.46
N LEU A 128 0.64 7.46 -0.19
CA LEU A 128 -0.02 8.13 0.90
C LEU A 128 0.88 9.21 1.50
N ASP A 129 0.28 10.36 1.79
CA ASP A 129 0.90 11.38 2.63
C ASP A 129 0.97 10.94 4.12
N PRO A 130 1.70 11.66 4.98
CA PRO A 130 1.78 11.35 6.40
C PRO A 130 0.45 11.39 7.18
N ASP A 131 -0.61 12.01 6.64
CA ASP A 131 -1.95 11.99 7.21
C ASP A 131 -2.79 10.77 6.72
N PHE A 132 -2.21 9.96 5.83
CA PHE A 132 -2.79 8.84 5.11
C PHE A 132 -3.88 9.21 4.09
N ALA A 133 -3.80 10.40 3.49
CA ALA A 133 -4.58 10.70 2.30
C ALA A 133 -3.85 10.18 1.05
N VAL A 134 -4.63 9.79 0.03
CA VAL A 134 -4.10 9.32 -1.25
C VAL A 134 -3.54 10.51 -2.02
N GLU A 135 -2.24 10.50 -2.28
CA GLU A 135 -1.56 11.54 -3.08
C GLU A 135 -1.43 11.15 -4.55
N ASP A 136 -1.09 9.88 -4.81
CA ASP A 136 -0.88 9.38 -6.16
C ASP A 136 -1.30 7.91 -6.26
N LEU A 137 -1.75 7.53 -7.45
CA LEU A 137 -2.23 6.19 -7.77
C LEU A 137 -1.72 5.77 -9.14
N LEU A 138 -0.99 4.66 -9.17
CA LEU A 138 -0.37 4.11 -10.36
C LEU A 138 -0.71 2.62 -10.52
N VAL A 139 -0.88 2.18 -11.77
CA VAL A 139 -1.08 0.76 -12.11
C VAL A 139 -0.06 0.37 -13.16
N GLU A 140 0.79 -0.62 -12.88
CA GLU A 140 1.86 -1.09 -13.79
C GLU A 140 2.15 -2.59 -13.71
#